data_AF-A0A516NT78-F1
#
_entry.id   AF-A0A516NT78-F1
#
_cell.length_a   1.000
_cell.length_b   1.000
_cell.length_c   1.000
_cell.angle_alpha   90.00
_cell.angle_beta   90.00
_cell.angle_gamma   90.00
#
_symmetry.space_group_name_H-M   'P 1'
#
loop_
_entity.id
_entity.type
_entity.pdbx_description
1 polymer ?
#
loop_
_entity_poly.entity_id
_entity_poly.type
_entity_poly.pdbx_seq_one_letter_code
_entity_poly.pdbx_strand_id
1 'polypeptide(L)'
;MGRDQRQQAQEALELELVREVVLARRRIDNAVLAALTLGAELLDHDSERATAMRAARILEQHAVAEDDVTRDPRGALRHDLARDRERARRIGLSRDSFGDSEEARRRHKRTALLCEVRADLLEVVRRCRQFHYDNVAFADGIAEGLCAATDKLVVGADMETYRAWQRGMVLKLSEERGDGGVPRVMATVDAGPGRDPLTVEWDSPERRLALVARMARAGISPIVICDRLLADLSVASPLRYSVR
;
A
#
# COMPACT_ATOMS: atom_id res chain seq x y z
N MET A 1 32.05 -45.38 -4.22
CA MET A 1 32.19 -45.10 -2.78
C MET A 1 32.42 -43.62 -2.45
N GLY A 2 33.32 -42.87 -3.11
CA GLY A 2 33.60 -41.46 -2.74
C GLY A 2 32.69 -40.36 -3.34
N ARG A 3 31.89 -40.65 -4.37
CA ARG A 3 30.93 -39.69 -4.96
C ARG A 3 29.62 -39.59 -4.17
N ASP A 4 29.12 -40.71 -3.68
CA ASP A 4 27.87 -40.78 -2.91
C ASP A 4 27.98 -40.05 -1.56
N GLN A 5 29.14 -40.11 -0.90
CA GLN A 5 29.39 -39.39 0.36
C GLN A 5 29.45 -37.88 0.20
N ARG A 6 30.00 -37.38 -0.92
CA ARG A 6 30.04 -35.93 -1.21
C ARG A 6 28.64 -35.39 -1.53
N GLN A 7 27.84 -36.18 -2.24
CA GLN A 7 26.46 -35.82 -2.56
C GLN A 7 25.58 -35.80 -1.31
N GLN A 8 25.72 -36.80 -0.43
CA GLN A 8 25.02 -36.83 0.87
C GLN A 8 25.41 -35.66 1.78
N ALA A 9 26.69 -35.29 1.82
CA ALA A 9 27.16 -34.15 2.62
C ALA A 9 26.59 -32.81 2.10
N GLN A 10 26.49 -32.67 0.77
CA GLN A 10 25.91 -31.48 0.16
C GLN A 10 24.40 -31.38 0.39
N GLU A 11 23.68 -32.48 0.28
CA GLU A 11 22.23 -32.54 0.59
C GLU A 11 21.95 -32.23 2.07
N ALA A 12 22.80 -32.69 2.99
CA ALA A 12 22.70 -32.37 4.41
C ALA A 12 22.90 -30.87 4.68
N LEU A 13 23.91 -30.25 4.04
CA LEU A 13 24.16 -28.81 4.16
C LEU A 13 23.00 -27.98 3.60
N GLU A 14 22.44 -28.38 2.45
CA GLU A 14 21.27 -27.71 1.87
C GLU A 14 20.05 -27.79 2.78
N LEU A 15 19.81 -28.95 3.42
CA LEU A 15 18.71 -29.12 4.36
C LEU A 15 18.89 -28.26 5.62
N GLU A 16 20.12 -28.17 6.13
CA GLU A 16 20.46 -27.31 7.26
C GLU A 16 20.24 -25.83 6.92
N LEU A 17 20.71 -25.38 5.76
CA LEU A 17 20.47 -24.02 5.28
C LEU A 17 18.97 -23.71 5.15
N VAL A 18 18.19 -24.62 4.55
CA VAL A 18 16.73 -24.45 4.43
C VAL A 18 16.09 -24.35 5.81
N ARG A 19 16.51 -25.18 6.78
CA ARG A 19 16.01 -25.14 8.16
C ARG A 19 16.28 -23.78 8.81
N GLU A 20 17.51 -23.28 8.73
CA GLU A 20 17.88 -21.99 9.31
C GLU A 20 17.09 -20.84 8.70
N VAL A 21 16.96 -20.81 7.37
CA VAL A 21 16.21 -19.76 6.67
C VAL A 21 14.73 -19.77 7.07
N VAL A 22 14.11 -20.95 7.14
CA VAL A 22 12.70 -21.08 7.55
C VAL A 22 12.51 -20.63 9.01
N LEU A 23 13.39 -21.05 9.92
CA LEU A 23 13.31 -20.65 11.33
C LEU A 23 13.51 -19.15 11.50
N ALA A 24 14.55 -18.57 10.89
CA ALA A 24 14.83 -17.14 10.96
C ALA A 24 13.62 -16.33 10.46
N ARG A 25 13.04 -16.75 9.33
CA ARG A 25 11.88 -16.09 8.75
C ARG A 25 10.65 -16.14 9.67
N ARG A 26 10.29 -17.33 10.17
CA ARG A 26 9.15 -17.47 11.09
C ARG A 26 9.34 -16.67 12.38
N ARG A 27 10.56 -16.64 12.93
CA ARG A 27 10.88 -15.85 14.13
C ARG A 27 10.66 -14.35 13.89
N ILE A 28 11.09 -13.82 12.73
CA ILE A 28 10.86 -12.43 12.35
C ILE A 28 9.36 -12.14 12.19
N ASP A 29 8.64 -12.96 11.42
CA ASP A 29 7.22 -12.76 11.16
C ASP A 29 6.39 -12.78 12.45
N ASN A 30 6.70 -13.72 13.36
CA ASN A 30 6.03 -13.83 14.65
C ASN A 30 6.39 -12.68 15.60
N ALA A 31 7.63 -12.19 15.58
CA ALA A 31 8.02 -11.01 16.37
C ALA A 31 7.28 -9.75 15.89
N VAL A 32 7.10 -9.58 14.58
CA VAL A 32 6.29 -8.48 14.03
C VAL A 32 4.84 -8.60 14.46
N LEU A 33 4.24 -9.80 14.40
CA LEU A 33 2.87 -10.02 14.88
C LEU A 33 2.73 -9.71 16.37
N ALA A 34 3.68 -10.17 17.19
CA ALA A 34 3.70 -9.87 18.62
C ALA A 34 3.75 -8.35 18.90
N ALA A 35 4.60 -7.63 18.16
CA ALA A 35 4.70 -6.17 18.27
C ALA A 35 3.40 -5.46 17.86
N LEU A 36 2.74 -5.92 16.78
CA LEU A 36 1.46 -5.37 16.35
C LEU A 36 0.33 -5.66 17.35
N THR A 37 0.26 -6.88 17.89
CA THR A 37 -0.70 -7.26 18.94
C THR A 37 -0.51 -6.39 20.18
N LEU A 38 0.73 -6.21 20.64
CA LEU A 38 1.05 -5.34 21.76
C LEU A 38 0.64 -3.89 21.47
N GLY A 39 0.97 -3.36 20.29
CA GLY A 39 0.59 -2.01 19.89
C GLY A 39 -0.92 -1.78 19.85
N ALA A 40 -1.69 -2.79 19.44
CA ALA A 40 -3.16 -2.73 19.45
C ALA A 40 -3.72 -2.73 20.89
N GLU A 41 -3.15 -3.53 21.79
CA GLU A 41 -3.59 -3.59 23.19
C GLU A 41 -3.18 -2.36 24.02
N LEU A 42 -2.08 -1.71 23.62
CA LEU A 42 -1.57 -0.49 24.25
C LEU A 42 -2.46 0.73 24.04
N LEU A 43 -3.39 0.69 23.08
CA LEU A 43 -4.35 1.78 22.87
C LEU A 43 -5.34 1.96 24.04
N ASP A 44 -5.36 1.03 25.01
CA ASP A 44 -6.29 1.00 26.15
C ASP A 44 -5.62 0.93 27.54
N HIS A 45 -4.29 1.10 27.69
CA HIS A 45 -3.59 0.81 28.96
C HIS A 45 -2.60 1.90 29.43
N ASP A 46 -2.80 2.40 30.67
CA ASP A 46 -1.98 3.45 31.30
C ASP A 46 -0.84 2.94 32.22
N SER A 47 -0.68 1.62 32.43
CA SER A 47 0.28 1.07 33.41
C SER A 47 1.44 0.30 32.77
N GLU A 48 2.66 0.82 32.93
CA GLU A 48 3.91 0.25 32.37
C GLU A 48 4.18 -1.20 32.80
N ARG A 49 3.89 -1.56 34.06
CA ARG A 49 4.14 -2.92 34.58
C ARG A 49 3.14 -3.93 34.04
N ALA A 50 1.88 -3.52 33.84
CA ALA A 50 0.87 -4.35 33.20
C ALA A 50 1.21 -4.60 31.73
N THR A 51 1.68 -3.56 31.03
CA THR A 51 2.17 -3.62 29.65
C THR A 51 3.35 -4.59 29.51
N ALA A 52 4.35 -4.52 30.39
CA ALA A 52 5.52 -5.40 30.31
C ALA A 52 5.17 -6.89 30.48
N MET A 53 4.32 -7.21 31.47
CA MET A 53 3.85 -8.60 31.65
C MET A 53 2.99 -9.06 30.48
N ARG A 54 2.22 -8.16 29.88
CA ARG A 54 1.39 -8.47 28.72
C ARG A 54 2.24 -8.71 27.47
N ALA A 55 3.24 -7.88 27.24
CA ALA A 55 4.23 -8.06 26.18
C ALA A 55 4.93 -9.42 26.26
N ALA A 56 5.32 -9.84 27.46
CA ALA A 56 5.93 -11.15 27.67
C ALA A 56 4.99 -12.31 27.28
N ARG A 57 3.71 -12.26 27.69
CA ARG A 57 2.71 -13.28 27.32
C ARG A 57 2.44 -13.32 25.82
N ILE A 58 2.40 -12.17 25.16
CA ILE A 58 2.21 -12.09 23.70
C ILE A 58 3.42 -12.71 22.99
N LEU A 59 4.65 -12.40 23.43
CA LEU A 59 5.85 -13.01 22.85
C LEU A 59 5.86 -14.54 22.99
N GLU A 60 5.44 -15.07 24.15
CA GLU A 60 5.29 -16.51 24.37
C GLU A 60 4.25 -17.14 23.44
N GLN A 61 3.10 -16.49 23.25
CA GLN A 61 2.03 -16.95 22.34
C GLN A 61 2.48 -17.00 20.87
N HIS A 62 3.43 -16.13 20.50
CA HIS A 62 4.01 -16.06 19.17
C HIS A 62 5.35 -16.81 19.05
N ALA A 63 5.76 -17.60 20.04
CA ALA A 63 6.97 -18.41 19.91
C ALA A 63 6.86 -19.43 18.76
N VAL A 64 7.94 -19.61 18.00
CA VAL A 64 7.96 -20.55 16.88
C VAL A 64 8.18 -21.96 17.41
N ALA A 65 7.26 -22.89 17.11
CA ALA A 65 7.49 -24.32 17.34
C ALA A 65 8.50 -24.83 16.29
N GLU A 66 9.72 -25.13 16.74
CA GLU A 66 10.84 -25.50 15.86
C GLU A 66 10.85 -26.98 15.47
N ASP A 67 10.08 -27.81 16.17
CA ASP A 67 10.05 -29.26 16.01
C ASP A 67 9.56 -29.67 14.62
N ASP A 68 8.50 -29.03 14.13
CA ASP A 68 7.94 -29.29 12.80
C ASP A 68 8.91 -28.90 11.68
N VAL A 69 9.67 -27.81 11.86
CA VAL A 69 10.69 -27.35 10.90
C VAL A 69 11.91 -28.26 10.93
N THR A 70 12.26 -28.78 12.09
CA THR A 70 13.38 -29.71 12.27
C THR A 70 13.09 -31.06 11.63
N ARG A 71 11.84 -31.51 11.66
CA ARG A 71 11.39 -32.79 11.08
C ARG A 71 11.29 -32.77 9.55
N ASP A 72 10.78 -31.68 8.96
CA ASP A 72 10.70 -31.51 7.49
C ASP A 72 10.91 -30.04 7.08
N PRO A 73 12.17 -29.58 6.92
CA PRO A 73 12.48 -28.21 6.53
C PRO A 73 11.88 -27.83 5.16
N ARG A 74 11.91 -28.77 4.20
CA ARG A 74 11.40 -28.54 2.84
C ARG A 74 9.87 -28.49 2.81
N GLY A 75 9.20 -29.31 3.62
CA GLY A 75 7.76 -29.24 3.85
C GLY A 75 7.34 -27.93 4.50
N ALA A 76 8.06 -27.51 5.55
CA ALA A 76 7.82 -26.23 6.22
C ALA A 76 7.96 -25.04 5.25
N LEU A 77 9.02 -25.03 4.43
CA LEU A 77 9.21 -24.01 3.40
C LEU A 77 8.08 -24.00 2.37
N ARG A 78 7.67 -25.17 1.85
CA ARG A 78 6.56 -25.27 0.89
C ARG A 78 5.25 -24.74 1.47
N HIS A 79 4.97 -25.08 2.73
CA HIS A 79 3.79 -24.60 3.43
C HIS A 79 3.83 -23.07 3.60
N ASP A 80 4.97 -22.51 4.01
CA ASP A 80 5.13 -21.07 4.17
C ASP A 80 4.94 -20.33 2.85
N LEU A 81 5.55 -20.82 1.76
CA LEU A 81 5.36 -20.27 0.42
C LEU A 81 3.90 -20.36 -0.06
N ALA A 82 3.20 -21.46 0.26
CA ALA A 82 1.78 -21.60 -0.09
C ALA A 82 0.93 -20.58 0.68
N ARG A 83 1.18 -20.42 1.99
CA ARG A 83 0.54 -19.41 2.84
C ARG A 83 0.82 -18.00 2.33
N ASP A 84 2.05 -17.71 1.92
CA ASP A 84 2.42 -16.41 1.36
C ASP A 84 1.70 -16.11 0.05
N ARG A 85 1.63 -17.09 -0.85
CA ARG A 85 0.89 -16.95 -2.10
C ARG A 85 -0.59 -16.71 -1.85
N GLU A 86 -1.18 -17.42 -0.91
CA GLU A 86 -2.57 -17.25 -0.52
C GLU A 86 -2.81 -15.87 0.11
N ARG A 87 -1.91 -15.45 1.02
CA ARG A 87 -1.94 -14.11 1.61
C ARG A 87 -1.80 -13.05 0.53
N ALA A 88 -0.81 -13.17 -0.36
CA ALA A 88 -0.57 -12.26 -1.47
C ALA A 88 -1.79 -12.19 -2.41
N ARG A 89 -2.45 -13.31 -2.70
CA ARG A 89 -3.71 -13.32 -3.46
C ARG A 89 -4.82 -12.55 -2.75
N ARG A 90 -4.96 -12.74 -1.43
CA ARG A 90 -5.98 -12.05 -0.63
C ARG A 90 -5.78 -10.54 -0.55
N ILE A 91 -4.53 -10.07 -0.55
CA ILE A 91 -4.16 -8.64 -0.43
C ILE A 91 -3.72 -8.02 -1.76
N GLY A 92 -4.05 -8.66 -2.89
CA GLY A 92 -3.78 -8.11 -4.23
C GLY A 92 -2.30 -8.04 -4.66
N LEU A 93 -1.39 -8.69 -3.93
CA LEU A 93 0.07 -8.68 -4.19
C LEU A 93 0.57 -9.91 -4.98
N SER A 94 -0.30 -10.84 -5.38
CA SER A 94 0.14 -12.05 -6.09
C SER A 94 0.67 -11.73 -7.48
N ARG A 95 1.85 -12.28 -7.81
CA ARG A 95 2.53 -12.09 -9.10
C ARG A 95 1.67 -12.57 -10.29
N ASP A 96 0.81 -13.56 -10.04
CA ASP A 96 -0.10 -14.17 -11.04
C ASP A 96 -1.40 -13.38 -11.25
N SER A 97 -1.74 -12.45 -10.34
CA SER A 97 -2.86 -11.51 -10.53
C SER A 97 -2.47 -10.25 -11.33
N PHE A 98 -1.19 -10.09 -11.66
CA PHE A 98 -0.74 -9.17 -12.69
C PHE A 98 -0.79 -9.92 -14.03
N GLY A 99 -1.97 -10.05 -14.61
CA GLY A 99 -2.07 -10.54 -15.99
C GLY A 99 -1.16 -9.70 -16.88
N ASP A 100 -0.38 -10.35 -17.74
CA ASP A 100 0.60 -9.77 -18.69
C ASP A 100 -0.01 -8.76 -19.70
N SER A 101 -1.28 -8.38 -19.52
CA SER A 101 -1.96 -7.33 -20.28
C SER A 101 -1.28 -5.96 -20.11
N GLU A 102 -1.17 -5.21 -21.19
CA GLU A 102 -0.70 -3.82 -21.15
C GLU A 102 -1.51 -2.96 -20.16
N GLU A 103 -2.80 -3.25 -19.99
CA GLU A 103 -3.68 -2.54 -19.06
C GLU A 103 -3.25 -2.73 -17.60
N ALA A 104 -2.91 -3.95 -17.18
CA ALA A 104 -2.40 -4.20 -15.84
C ALA A 104 -1.06 -3.51 -15.61
N ARG A 105 -0.18 -3.48 -16.62
CA ARG A 105 1.09 -2.76 -16.54
C ARG A 105 0.91 -1.25 -16.43
N ARG A 106 0.00 -0.67 -17.22
CA ARG A 106 -0.37 0.76 -17.13
C ARG A 106 -0.94 1.08 -15.75
N ARG A 107 -1.81 0.20 -15.22
CA ARG A 107 -2.36 0.34 -13.86
C ARG A 107 -1.27 0.32 -12.79
N HIS A 108 -0.36 -0.65 -12.85
CA HIS A 108 0.74 -0.72 -11.89
C HIS A 108 1.60 0.56 -11.88
N LYS A 109 1.92 1.10 -13.07
CA LYS A 109 2.61 2.38 -13.19
C LYS A 109 1.82 3.54 -12.56
N ARG A 110 0.51 3.60 -12.79
CA ARG A 110 -0.37 4.62 -12.17
C ARG A 110 -0.40 4.49 -10.65
N THR A 111 -0.58 3.28 -10.11
CA THR A 111 -0.58 3.05 -8.66
C THR A 111 0.77 3.42 -8.05
N ALA A 112 1.89 3.06 -8.68
CA ALA A 112 3.23 3.42 -8.23
C ALA A 112 3.42 4.94 -8.18
N LEU A 113 2.99 5.67 -9.23
CA LEU A 113 3.03 7.14 -9.25
C LEU A 113 2.21 7.75 -8.11
N LEU A 114 1.01 7.24 -7.85
CA LEU A 114 0.17 7.74 -6.75
C LEU A 114 0.79 7.46 -5.37
N CYS A 115 1.48 6.34 -5.21
CA CYS A 115 2.22 6.02 -3.99
C CYS A 115 3.44 6.95 -3.82
N GLU A 116 4.17 7.23 -4.90
CA GLU A 116 5.30 8.18 -4.92
C GLU A 116 4.83 9.59 -4.50
N VAL A 117 3.79 10.11 -5.16
CA VAL A 117 3.21 11.43 -4.84
C VAL A 117 2.78 11.53 -3.38
N ARG A 118 2.19 10.46 -2.83
CA ARG A 118 1.86 10.42 -1.40
C ARG A 118 3.11 10.49 -0.51
N ALA A 119 4.16 9.74 -0.85
CA ALA A 119 5.40 9.74 -0.07
C ALA A 119 6.06 11.13 -0.08
N ASP A 120 6.11 11.78 -1.25
CA ASP A 120 6.65 13.13 -1.39
C ASP A 120 5.87 14.16 -0.57
N LEU A 121 4.54 14.12 -0.63
CA LEU A 121 3.69 15.03 0.15
C LEU A 121 3.87 14.83 1.66
N LEU A 122 4.01 13.58 2.12
CA LEU A 122 4.33 13.29 3.52
C LEU A 122 5.72 13.82 3.91
N GLU A 123 6.71 13.72 3.01
CA GLU A 123 8.04 14.28 3.24
C GLU A 123 8.00 15.80 3.34
N VAL A 124 7.27 16.48 2.44
CA VAL A 124 7.06 17.93 2.46
C VAL A 124 6.44 18.34 3.78
N VAL A 125 5.34 17.70 4.21
CA VAL A 125 4.70 17.99 5.50
C VAL A 125 5.70 17.82 6.66
N ARG A 126 6.48 16.74 6.67
CA ARG A 126 7.49 16.50 7.71
C ARG A 126 8.57 17.59 7.73
N ARG A 127 9.04 18.05 6.57
CA ARG A 127 10.04 19.11 6.44
C ARG A 127 9.47 20.45 6.90
N CYS A 128 8.27 20.79 6.44
CA CYS A 128 7.60 22.05 6.76
C CYS A 128 7.22 22.15 8.24
N ARG A 129 6.99 21.03 8.95
CA ARG A 129 6.73 21.04 10.41
C ARG A 129 7.81 21.76 11.24
N GLN A 130 9.03 21.94 10.71
CA GLN A 130 10.08 22.72 11.38
C GLN A 130 9.76 24.22 11.45
N PHE A 131 8.84 24.70 10.61
CA PHE A 131 8.39 26.09 10.53
C PHE A 131 6.99 26.29 11.14
N HIS A 132 6.51 25.39 12.01
CA HIS A 132 5.13 25.46 12.53
C HIS A 132 4.81 26.73 13.33
N TYR A 133 5.82 27.47 13.80
CA TYR A 133 5.65 28.78 14.43
C TYR A 133 5.55 29.94 13.43
N ASP A 134 5.93 29.72 12.17
CA ASP A 134 5.76 30.66 11.05
C ASP A 134 4.73 30.08 10.08
N ASN A 135 3.46 30.41 10.32
CA ASN A 135 2.34 29.91 9.53
C ASN A 135 2.43 30.30 8.04
N VAL A 136 3.14 31.39 7.70
CA VAL A 136 3.32 31.83 6.31
C VAL A 136 4.35 30.95 5.62
N ALA A 137 5.54 30.80 6.23
CA ALA A 137 6.57 29.91 5.70
C ALA A 137 6.12 28.45 5.63
N PHE A 138 5.31 28.00 6.59
CA PHE A 138 4.67 26.69 6.56
C PHE A 138 3.73 26.55 5.35
N ALA A 139 2.80 27.50 5.16
CA ALA A 139 1.85 27.46 4.05
C ALA A 139 2.53 27.52 2.68
N ASP A 140 3.57 28.35 2.53
CA ASP A 140 4.34 28.49 1.30
C ASP A 140 5.10 27.20 0.95
N GLY A 141 5.75 26.58 1.95
CA GLY A 141 6.43 25.30 1.73
C GLY A 141 5.47 24.16 1.37
N ILE A 142 4.28 24.13 1.96
CA ILE A 142 3.22 23.18 1.56
C ILE A 142 2.73 23.49 0.13
N ALA A 143 2.55 24.76 -0.23
CA ALA A 143 2.12 25.15 -1.58
C ALA A 143 3.14 24.74 -2.64
N GLU A 144 4.43 24.98 -2.41
CA GLU A 144 5.51 24.56 -3.30
C GLU A 144 5.53 23.03 -3.47
N GLY A 145 5.46 22.28 -2.37
CA GLY A 145 5.42 20.82 -2.42
C GLY A 145 4.16 20.27 -3.11
N LEU A 146 3.01 20.93 -2.93
CA LEU A 146 1.77 20.56 -3.61
C LEU A 146 1.89 20.78 -5.13
N CYS A 147 2.48 21.90 -5.57
CA CYS A 147 2.74 22.17 -6.99
C CYS A 147 3.64 21.08 -7.60
N ALA A 148 4.77 20.77 -6.95
CA ALA A 148 5.70 19.73 -7.42
C ALA A 148 5.02 18.35 -7.50
N ALA A 149 4.19 18.01 -6.50
CA ALA A 149 3.41 16.78 -6.49
C ALA A 149 2.38 16.74 -7.63
N THR A 150 1.69 17.84 -7.91
CA THR A 150 0.75 17.92 -9.04
C THR A 150 1.45 17.86 -10.39
N ASP A 151 2.64 18.45 -10.54
CA ASP A 151 3.40 18.39 -11.79
C ASP A 151 3.75 16.93 -12.15
N LYS A 152 4.10 16.10 -11.17
CA LYS A 152 4.30 14.66 -11.38
C LYS A 152 3.05 13.96 -11.89
N LEU A 153 1.87 14.33 -11.41
CA LEU A 153 0.61 13.75 -11.86
C LEU A 153 0.27 14.15 -13.30
N VAL A 154 0.72 15.32 -13.78
CA VAL A 154 0.42 15.82 -15.14
C VAL A 154 1.12 15.02 -16.23
N VAL A 155 2.36 14.56 -16.02
CA VAL A 155 3.21 13.94 -17.06
C VAL A 155 2.60 12.70 -17.73
N GLY A 156 1.65 12.03 -17.08
CA GLY A 156 0.94 10.85 -17.63
C GLY A 156 -0.58 10.97 -17.62
N ALA A 157 -1.13 12.16 -17.37
CA ALA A 157 -2.56 12.38 -17.25
C ALA A 157 -3.26 12.43 -18.62
N ASP A 158 -4.37 11.72 -18.75
CA ASP A 158 -5.30 11.94 -19.86
C ASP A 158 -6.09 13.25 -19.62
N MET A 159 -5.82 14.25 -20.45
CA MET A 159 -6.42 15.57 -20.30
C MET A 159 -7.93 15.58 -20.58
N GLU A 160 -8.47 14.63 -21.34
CA GLU A 160 -9.93 14.51 -21.51
C GLU A 160 -10.59 14.01 -20.24
N THR A 161 -10.05 12.93 -19.67
CA THR A 161 -10.46 12.41 -18.37
C THR A 161 -10.32 13.46 -17.26
N TYR A 162 -9.22 14.22 -17.24
CA TYR A 162 -9.02 15.34 -16.30
C TYR A 162 -10.11 16.41 -16.45
N ARG A 163 -10.42 16.82 -17.68
CA ARG A 163 -11.47 17.84 -17.92
C ARG A 163 -12.84 17.35 -17.45
N ALA A 164 -13.18 16.09 -17.68
CA ALA A 164 -14.43 15.50 -17.20
C ALA A 164 -14.47 15.52 -15.65
N TRP A 165 -13.40 15.07 -14.99
CA TRP A 165 -13.28 15.18 -13.54
C TRP A 165 -13.34 16.62 -13.03
N GLN A 166 -12.77 17.59 -13.75
CA GLN A 166 -12.73 18.99 -13.35
C GLN A 166 -14.13 19.62 -13.26
N ARG A 167 -15.11 19.11 -14.02
CA ARG A 167 -16.53 19.53 -13.92
C ARG A 167 -17.17 19.08 -12.60
N GLY A 168 -16.66 17.99 -12.00
CA GLY A 168 -17.02 17.55 -10.65
C GLY A 168 -18.34 16.77 -10.54
N MET A 169 -18.97 16.41 -11.67
CA MET A 169 -20.25 15.70 -11.67
C MET A 169 -20.02 14.20 -11.92
N VAL A 170 -20.17 13.42 -10.85
CA VAL A 170 -20.16 11.95 -10.88
C VAL A 170 -21.59 11.47 -11.00
N LEU A 171 -21.90 10.76 -12.07
CA LEU A 171 -23.25 10.27 -12.37
C LEU A 171 -23.49 8.89 -11.74
N LYS A 172 -22.47 8.03 -11.75
CA LYS A 172 -22.56 6.67 -11.23
C LYS A 172 -21.20 6.19 -10.73
N LEU A 173 -21.23 5.39 -9.68
CA LEU A 173 -20.11 4.54 -9.27
C LEU A 173 -20.52 3.08 -9.44
N SER A 174 -19.63 2.26 -10.00
CA SER A 174 -19.82 0.82 -10.13
C SER A 174 -18.56 0.09 -9.73
N GLU A 175 -18.73 -1.04 -9.04
CA GLU A 175 -17.65 -1.95 -8.75
C GLU A 175 -17.56 -3.01 -9.86
N GLU A 176 -16.40 -3.12 -10.49
CA GLU A 176 -16.08 -4.17 -11.45
C GLU A 176 -15.15 -5.19 -10.79
N ARG A 177 -15.63 -6.43 -10.66
CA ARG A 177 -14.80 -7.56 -10.23
C ARG A 177 -14.10 -8.12 -11.46
N GLY A 178 -12.80 -7.92 -11.56
CA GLY A 178 -12.01 -8.59 -12.59
C GLY A 178 -11.81 -10.07 -12.28
N ASP A 179 -11.56 -10.89 -13.30
CA ASP A 179 -11.23 -12.31 -13.16
C ASP A 179 -9.95 -12.48 -12.31
N GLY A 180 -10.12 -12.70 -11.01
CA GLY A 180 -9.04 -12.99 -10.06
C GLY A 180 -8.25 -11.79 -9.52
N GLY A 181 -8.72 -10.55 -9.71
CA GLY A 181 -8.05 -9.33 -9.25
C GLY A 181 -8.80 -8.55 -8.17
N VAL A 182 -8.14 -7.58 -7.54
CA VAL A 182 -8.80 -6.68 -6.58
C VAL A 182 -9.90 -5.88 -7.29
N PRO A 183 -11.12 -5.77 -6.72
CA PRO A 183 -12.22 -5.06 -7.37
C PRO A 183 -11.83 -3.64 -7.77
N ARG A 184 -12.41 -3.14 -8.85
CA ARG A 184 -12.15 -1.80 -9.38
C ARG A 184 -13.39 -0.95 -9.18
N VAL A 185 -13.20 0.29 -8.75
CA VAL A 185 -14.29 1.26 -8.75
C VAL A 185 -14.18 2.05 -10.03
N MET A 186 -15.19 1.93 -10.87
CA MET A 186 -15.38 2.75 -12.05
C MET A 186 -16.34 3.89 -11.72
N ALA A 187 -16.09 5.04 -12.31
CA ALA A 187 -16.88 6.23 -12.17
C ALA A 187 -17.34 6.70 -13.54
N THR A 188 -18.64 6.80 -13.71
CA THR A 188 -19.23 7.48 -14.87
C THR A 188 -19.33 8.96 -14.53
N VAL A 189 -18.60 9.79 -15.27
CA VAL A 189 -18.51 11.24 -15.08
C VAL A 189 -19.12 11.96 -16.28
N ASP A 190 -19.70 13.14 -16.03
CA ASP A 190 -20.17 14.00 -17.11
C ASP A 190 -19.00 14.55 -17.94
N ALA A 191 -18.98 14.25 -19.23
CA ALA A 191 -17.99 14.76 -20.16
C ALA A 191 -18.32 16.19 -20.66
N GLY A 192 -19.53 16.68 -20.40
CA GLY A 192 -20.03 18.00 -20.77
C GLY A 192 -20.98 17.99 -21.98
N PRO A 193 -21.45 19.18 -22.39
CA PRO A 193 -22.51 19.32 -23.39
C PRO A 193 -22.16 18.66 -24.73
N GLY A 194 -23.10 17.87 -25.27
CA GLY A 194 -22.95 17.20 -26.56
C GLY A 194 -21.96 16.03 -26.56
N ARG A 195 -21.56 15.53 -25.38
CA ARG A 195 -20.68 14.36 -25.23
C ARG A 195 -21.36 13.31 -24.36
N ASP A 196 -21.13 12.05 -24.69
CA ASP A 196 -21.57 10.94 -23.85
C ASP A 196 -20.79 10.91 -22.53
N PRO A 197 -21.40 10.45 -21.42
CA PRO A 197 -20.70 10.26 -20.16
C PRO A 197 -19.48 9.35 -20.31
N LEU A 198 -18.39 9.71 -19.65
CA LEU A 198 -17.14 8.96 -19.70
C LEU A 198 -17.04 8.03 -18.49
N THR A 199 -16.76 6.75 -18.70
CA THR A 199 -16.51 5.80 -17.61
C THR A 199 -15.01 5.62 -17.41
N VAL A 200 -14.51 5.99 -16.24
CA VAL A 200 -13.09 6.01 -15.90
C VAL A 200 -12.82 5.36 -14.56
N GLU A 201 -11.61 4.86 -14.34
CA GLU A 201 -11.20 4.34 -13.02
C GLU A 201 -11.27 5.47 -11.98
N TRP A 202 -11.86 5.19 -10.80
CA TRP A 202 -11.92 6.13 -9.70
C TRP A 202 -10.53 6.47 -9.15
N ASP A 203 -9.63 5.48 -9.10
CA ASP A 203 -8.28 5.64 -8.56
C ASP A 203 -7.30 6.19 -9.61
N SER A 204 -7.62 7.36 -10.19
CA SER A 204 -6.83 7.95 -11.29
C SER A 204 -6.02 9.20 -10.85
N PRO A 205 -4.88 9.50 -11.50
CA PRO A 205 -4.16 10.76 -11.35
C PRO A 205 -5.02 11.99 -11.70
N GLU A 206 -5.81 11.89 -12.76
CA GLU A 206 -6.67 12.95 -13.28
C GLU A 206 -7.71 13.41 -12.27
N ARG A 207 -8.32 12.47 -11.53
CA ARG A 207 -9.28 12.79 -10.47
C ARG A 207 -8.64 13.64 -9.37
N ARG A 208 -7.39 13.35 -9.00
CA ARG A 208 -6.65 14.04 -7.93
C ARG A 208 -6.18 15.41 -8.36
N LEU A 209 -5.67 15.51 -9.58
CA LEU A 209 -5.41 16.79 -10.22
C LEU A 209 -6.67 17.66 -10.23
N ALA A 210 -7.80 17.10 -10.67
CA ALA A 210 -9.07 17.82 -10.72
C ALA A 210 -9.56 18.24 -9.33
N LEU A 211 -9.36 17.40 -8.30
CA LEU A 211 -9.67 17.74 -6.91
C LEU A 211 -8.84 18.95 -6.43
N VAL A 212 -7.52 18.89 -6.61
CA VAL A 212 -6.62 20.00 -6.25
C VAL A 212 -7.01 21.27 -6.99
N ALA A 213 -7.21 21.20 -8.31
CA ALA A 213 -7.59 22.35 -9.13
C ALA A 213 -8.96 22.94 -8.75
N ARG A 214 -9.94 22.12 -8.33
CA ARG A 214 -11.23 22.63 -7.82
C ARG A 214 -11.07 23.34 -6.48
N MET A 215 -10.33 22.75 -5.55
CA MET A 215 -10.13 23.35 -4.23
C MET A 215 -9.31 24.64 -4.32
N ALA A 216 -8.25 24.66 -5.14
CA ALA A 216 -7.45 25.86 -5.38
C ALA A 216 -8.29 26.99 -5.99
N ARG A 217 -9.13 26.70 -7.00
CA ARG A 217 -10.05 27.70 -7.58
C ARG A 217 -11.09 28.21 -6.59
N ALA A 218 -11.45 27.41 -5.58
CA ALA A 218 -12.34 27.82 -4.51
C ALA A 218 -11.62 28.61 -3.39
N GLY A 219 -10.34 28.94 -3.55
CA GLY A 219 -9.56 29.69 -2.55
C GLY A 219 -9.24 28.88 -1.29
N ILE A 220 -9.30 27.55 -1.35
CA ILE A 220 -8.99 26.69 -0.21
C ILE A 220 -7.48 26.72 0.07
N SER A 221 -7.10 26.81 1.34
CA SER A 221 -5.70 26.84 1.77
C SER A 221 -4.91 25.61 1.27
N PRO A 222 -3.65 25.79 0.81
CA PRO A 222 -2.77 24.68 0.39
C PRO A 222 -2.62 23.58 1.44
N ILE A 223 -2.66 23.93 2.73
CA ILE A 223 -2.59 22.99 3.85
C ILE A 223 -3.81 22.04 3.82
N VAL A 224 -5.00 22.60 3.68
CA VAL A 224 -6.26 21.83 3.61
C VAL A 224 -6.32 20.99 2.33
N ILE A 225 -5.80 21.51 1.22
CA ILE A 225 -5.71 20.75 -0.03
C ILE A 225 -4.76 19.55 0.13
N CYS A 226 -3.60 19.76 0.74
CA CYS A 226 -2.61 18.72 0.99
C CYS A 226 -3.18 17.60 1.88
N ASP A 227 -3.81 17.96 3.01
CA ASP A 227 -4.44 17.01 3.91
C ASP A 227 -5.54 16.19 3.20
N ARG A 228 -6.37 16.87 2.41
CA ARG A 228 -7.44 16.20 1.65
C ARG A 228 -6.88 15.26 0.59
N LEU A 229 -5.81 15.65 -0.10
CA LEU A 229 -5.14 14.83 -1.09
C LEU A 229 -4.44 13.62 -0.45
N LEU A 230 -3.78 13.79 0.69
CA LEU A 230 -3.17 12.70 1.47
C LEU A 230 -4.22 11.69 1.96
N ALA A 231 -5.37 12.17 2.42
CA ALA A 231 -6.50 11.31 2.79
C ALA A 231 -7.04 10.52 1.59
N ASP A 232 -7.15 11.16 0.42
CA ASP A 232 -7.63 10.54 -0.82
C ASP A 232 -6.61 9.54 -1.43
N LEU A 233 -5.31 9.77 -1.21
CA LEU A 233 -4.22 8.87 -1.58
C LEU A 233 -4.00 7.73 -0.57
N SER A 234 -4.60 7.81 0.62
CA SER A 234 -4.43 6.79 1.67
C SER A 234 -4.98 5.43 1.24
N VAL A 235 -4.24 4.36 1.57
CA VAL A 235 -4.63 2.95 1.36
C VAL A 235 -5.87 2.58 2.19
N ALA A 236 -6.14 3.33 3.26
CA ALA A 236 -7.32 3.17 4.08
C ALA A 236 -8.60 3.71 3.40
N SER A 237 -8.50 4.45 2.29
CA SER A 237 -9.67 4.98 1.59
C SER A 237 -10.59 3.82 1.16
N PRO A 238 -11.88 3.83 1.52
CA PRO A 238 -12.82 2.74 1.19
C PRO A 238 -13.02 2.56 -0.32
N LEU A 239 -12.57 3.52 -1.13
CA LEU A 239 -12.67 3.50 -2.59
C LEU A 239 -11.32 3.18 -3.27
N ARG A 240 -10.25 2.97 -2.49
CA ARG A 240 -8.97 2.42 -2.98
C ARG A 240 -8.98 0.91 -2.78
N TYR A 241 -9.51 0.22 -3.77
CA TYR A 241 -9.40 -1.23 -3.86
C TYR A 241 -8.11 -1.65 -4.59
N SER A 242 -7.45 -0.77 -5.36
CA SER A 242 -6.24 -1.11 -6.13
C SER A 242 -5.01 -1.53 -5.31
N VAL A 243 -5.03 -1.34 -3.99
CA VAL A 243 -3.91 -1.60 -3.05
C VAL A 243 -4.34 -2.47 -1.85
N ARG A 244 -5.62 -2.85 -1.74
CA ARG A 244 -6.13 -3.64 -0.61
C ARG A 244 -5.95 -5.14 -0.81
#